data_AF-A0A6V7LIE9-F1
#
_entry.id   AF-A0A6V7LIE9-F1
#
_cell.length_a   1.000
_cell.length_b   1.000
_cell.length_c   1.000
_cell.angle_alpha   90.00
_cell.angle_beta   90.00
_cell.angle_gamma   90.00
#
_symmetry.space_group_name_H-M   'P 1'
#
loop_
_entity.id
_entity.type
_entity.pdbx_description
1 polymer ?
#
loop_
_entity_poly.entity_id
_entity_poly.type
_entity_poly.pdbx_seq_one_letter_code
_entity_poly.pdbx_strand_id
1 'polypeptide(L)'
;FDAEILYWENKNREHFNQMDYISQEINRIESTGRIIDEQLNELVHTEEESEIVRQQEKTLKSEITLLRSKLANCETELLQCKNKIRLVMEELALEQHNINRESEERIMVERKVVNEMERLQNELEQAKRLAEHTNQAAEALKQEVSNLEAAIVEKKLQVERLVADMKEANLQSLTVACQDEQIKHLLEGAQKPGSTRKMIGSPRQLETAVPTSKNPHGVWV
;
A
#
# COMPACT_ATOMS: atom_id res chain seq x y z
N PHE A 1 50.60 63.36 -132.09
CA PHE A 1 50.64 61.93 -131.74
C PHE A 1 51.43 61.70 -130.45
N ASP A 2 52.70 62.13 -130.33
CA ASP A 2 53.51 61.88 -129.12
C ASP A 2 52.98 62.50 -127.81
N ALA A 3 52.43 63.71 -127.85
CA ALA A 3 51.86 64.36 -126.66
C ALA A 3 50.60 63.64 -126.11
N GLU A 4 49.84 63.01 -127.00
CA GLU A 4 48.63 62.26 -126.63
C GLU A 4 49.00 60.90 -126.04
N ILE A 5 50.01 60.23 -126.61
CA ILE A 5 50.56 58.98 -126.07
C ILE A 5 51.08 59.21 -124.64
N LEU A 6 51.90 60.25 -124.42
CA LEU A 6 52.41 60.59 -123.09
C LEU A 6 51.30 60.92 -122.08
N TYR A 7 50.24 61.60 -122.51
CA TYR A 7 49.08 61.88 -121.65
C TYR A 7 48.38 60.59 -121.22
N TRP A 8 48.12 59.67 -122.16
CA TRP A 8 47.49 58.40 -121.86
C TRP A 8 48.38 57.49 -121.01
N GLU A 9 49.70 57.49 -121.21
CA GLU A 9 50.66 56.77 -120.38
C GLU A 9 50.68 57.30 -118.95
N ASN A 10 50.72 58.63 -118.75
CA ASN A 10 50.70 59.21 -117.41
C ASN A 10 49.35 58.96 -116.71
N LYS A 11 48.24 59.12 -117.42
CA LYS A 11 46.90 58.81 -116.88
C LYS A 11 46.75 57.33 -116.52
N ASN A 12 47.28 56.42 -117.34
CA ASN A 12 47.28 54.99 -117.05
C ASN A 12 48.14 54.65 -115.82
N ARG A 13 49.29 55.31 -115.66
CA ARG A 13 50.13 55.18 -114.45
C ARG A 13 49.42 55.71 -113.19
N GLU A 14 48.71 56.83 -113.29
CA GLU A 14 47.91 57.37 -112.19
C GLU A 14 46.77 56.41 -111.82
N HIS A 15 46.07 55.84 -112.80
CA HIS A 15 45.05 54.81 -112.54
C HIS A 15 45.62 53.56 -111.90
N PHE A 16 46.82 53.10 -112.32
CA PHE A 16 47.49 51.97 -111.70
C PHE A 16 47.82 52.23 -110.23
N ASN A 17 48.39 53.40 -109.91
CA ASN A 17 48.69 53.80 -108.54
C ASN A 17 47.42 53.90 -107.67
N GLN A 18 46.31 54.40 -108.24
CA GLN A 18 45.01 54.44 -107.55
C GLN A 18 44.48 53.03 -107.29
N MET A 19 44.59 52.11 -108.24
CA MET A 19 44.14 50.72 -108.10
C MET A 19 44.96 49.95 -107.06
N ASP A 20 46.27 50.17 -107.02
CA ASP A 20 47.16 49.61 -106.00
C ASP A 20 46.81 50.12 -104.60
N TYR A 21 46.55 51.43 -104.47
CA TYR A 21 46.12 52.02 -103.22
C TYR A 21 44.78 51.43 -102.74
N ILE A 22 43.79 51.34 -103.63
CA ILE A 22 42.48 50.73 -103.32
C ILE A 22 42.67 49.26 -102.90
N SER A 23 43.53 48.50 -103.58
CA SER A 23 43.80 47.10 -103.25
C SER A 23 44.46 46.94 -101.89
N GLN A 24 45.39 47.82 -101.52
CA GLN A 24 46.00 47.84 -100.18
C GLN A 24 44.96 48.18 -99.10
N GLU A 25 44.08 49.14 -99.38
CA GLU A 25 43.01 49.52 -98.45
C GLU A 25 41.98 48.39 -98.26
N ILE A 26 41.61 47.68 -99.33
CA ILE A 26 40.76 46.48 -99.25
C ILE A 26 41.40 45.41 -98.35
N ASN A 27 42.67 45.07 -98.57
CA ASN A 27 43.38 44.10 -97.73
C ASN A 27 43.46 44.53 -96.26
N ARG A 28 43.60 45.82 -96.00
CA ARG A 28 43.59 46.38 -94.64
C ARG A 28 42.21 46.25 -94.01
N ILE A 29 41.14 46.56 -94.74
CA ILE A 29 39.77 46.42 -94.28
C ILE A 29 39.44 44.95 -93.99
N GLU A 30 39.83 44.03 -94.88
CA GLU A 30 39.60 42.59 -94.69
C GLU A 30 40.38 42.00 -93.51
N SER A 31 41.62 42.42 -93.29
CA SER A 31 42.39 41.99 -92.12
C SER A 31 41.79 42.55 -90.82
N THR A 32 41.34 43.80 -90.83
CA THR A 32 40.64 44.40 -89.69
C THR A 32 39.30 43.71 -89.42
N GLY A 33 38.54 43.38 -90.47
CA GLY A 33 37.27 42.65 -90.36
C GLY A 33 37.44 41.30 -89.69
N ARG A 34 38.45 40.52 -90.10
CA ARG A 34 38.75 39.22 -89.45
C ARG A 34 39.07 39.35 -87.96
N ILE A 35 39.84 40.36 -87.57
CA ILE A 35 40.17 40.61 -86.16
C ILE A 35 38.89 40.97 -85.37
N ILE A 36 38.02 41.79 -85.94
CA ILE A 36 36.75 42.16 -85.30
C ILE A 36 35.84 40.93 -85.14
N ASP A 37 35.76 40.07 -86.15
CA ASP A 37 34.95 38.84 -86.08
C ASP A 37 35.47 37.88 -85.00
N GLU A 38 36.79 37.73 -84.84
CA GLU A 38 37.40 36.95 -83.75
C GLU A 38 37.04 37.54 -82.37
N GLN A 39 37.16 38.86 -82.20
CA GLN A 39 36.79 39.55 -80.96
C GLN A 39 35.30 39.42 -80.62
N LEU A 40 34.42 39.47 -81.64
CA LEU A 40 32.99 39.27 -81.43
C LEU A 40 32.68 37.85 -80.95
N ASN A 41 33.35 36.83 -81.50
CA ASN A 41 33.16 35.45 -81.05
C ASN A 41 33.63 35.25 -79.59
N GLU A 42 34.76 35.84 -79.19
CA GLU A 42 35.23 35.81 -77.80
C GLU A 42 34.25 36.51 -76.84
N LEU A 43 33.67 37.63 -77.28
CA LEU A 43 32.68 38.37 -76.50
C LEU A 43 31.42 37.53 -76.26
N VAL A 44 30.90 36.84 -77.28
CA VAL A 44 29.74 35.94 -77.14
C VAL A 44 30.00 34.86 -76.10
N HIS A 45 31.17 34.22 -76.14
CA HIS A 45 31.52 33.19 -75.15
C HIS A 45 31.57 33.77 -73.72
N THR A 46 32.14 34.96 -73.58
CA THR A 46 32.21 35.66 -72.28
C THR A 46 30.80 36.00 -71.76
N GLU A 47 29.87 36.38 -72.64
CA GLU A 47 28.47 36.65 -72.28
C GLU A 47 27.75 35.37 -71.80
N GLU A 48 28.00 34.22 -72.45
CA GLU A 48 27.47 32.92 -72.02
C GLU A 48 27.99 32.52 -70.63
N GLU A 49 29.30 32.64 -70.40
CA GLU A 49 29.89 32.38 -69.08
C GLU A 49 29.31 33.30 -68.00
N SER A 50 29.09 34.57 -68.32
CA SER A 50 28.46 35.54 -67.41
C SER A 50 27.04 35.11 -66.99
N GLU A 51 26.25 34.58 -67.93
CA GLU A 51 24.89 34.11 -67.62
C GLU A 51 24.92 32.84 -66.76
N ILE A 52 25.85 31.91 -67.02
CA ILE A 52 26.03 30.72 -66.18
C ILE A 52 26.38 31.12 -64.73
N VAL A 53 27.33 32.03 -64.56
CA VAL A 53 27.73 32.53 -63.22
C VAL A 53 26.55 33.21 -62.53
N ARG A 54 25.76 34.01 -63.25
CA ARG A 54 24.55 34.66 -62.71
C ARG A 54 23.51 33.65 -62.25
N GLN A 55 23.33 32.55 -62.97
CA GLN A 55 22.41 31.50 -62.59
C GLN A 55 22.91 30.73 -61.35
N GLN A 56 24.21 30.42 -61.28
CA GLN A 56 24.82 29.82 -60.09
C GLN A 56 24.68 30.72 -58.86
N GLU A 57 24.87 32.04 -59.02
CA GLU A 57 24.67 33.01 -57.95
C GLU A 57 23.24 32.97 -57.40
N LYS A 58 22.23 32.89 -58.28
CA LYS A 58 20.81 32.76 -57.86
C LYS A 58 20.56 31.45 -57.09
N THR A 59 21.12 30.34 -57.55
CA THR A 59 21.01 29.04 -56.86
C THR A 59 21.63 29.12 -55.47
N LEU A 60 22.87 29.61 -55.36
CA LEU A 60 23.57 29.76 -54.09
C LEU A 60 22.81 30.69 -53.12
N LYS A 61 22.24 31.80 -53.60
CA LYS A 61 21.39 32.68 -52.77
C LYS A 61 20.17 31.95 -52.21
N SER A 62 19.54 31.09 -53.01
CA SER A 62 18.40 30.28 -52.60
C SER A 62 18.80 29.23 -51.56
N GLU A 63 19.94 28.55 -51.76
CA GLU A 63 20.50 27.59 -50.81
C GLU A 63 20.86 28.24 -49.47
N ILE A 64 21.50 29.41 -49.48
CA ILE A 64 21.81 30.18 -48.26
C ILE A 64 20.53 30.50 -47.49
N THR A 65 19.47 30.92 -48.19
CA THR A 65 18.18 31.22 -47.57
C THR A 65 17.55 29.98 -46.93
N LEU A 66 17.58 28.85 -47.63
CA LEU A 66 17.09 27.58 -47.11
C LEU A 66 17.88 27.13 -45.88
N LEU A 67 19.21 27.22 -45.91
CA LEU A 67 20.08 26.85 -44.79
C LEU A 67 19.83 27.74 -43.56
N ARG A 68 19.65 29.05 -43.76
CA ARG A 68 19.26 29.97 -42.67
C ARG A 68 17.92 29.57 -42.04
N SER A 69 16.93 29.21 -42.86
CA SER A 69 15.64 28.74 -42.36
C SER A 69 15.76 27.42 -41.58
N LYS A 70 16.56 26.46 -42.08
CA LYS A 70 16.81 25.20 -41.38
C LYS A 70 17.52 25.42 -40.05
N LEU A 71 18.51 26.30 -40.01
CA LEU A 71 19.23 26.65 -38.79
C LEU A 71 18.28 27.24 -37.73
N ALA A 72 17.46 28.22 -38.11
CA ALA A 72 16.48 28.83 -37.19
C ALA A 72 15.47 27.80 -36.64
N ASN A 73 15.07 26.82 -37.46
CA ASN A 73 14.22 25.72 -37.02
C ASN A 73 14.94 24.84 -35.98
N CYS A 74 16.18 24.43 -36.26
CA CYS A 74 16.99 23.63 -35.33
C CYS A 74 17.23 24.37 -33.99
N GLU A 75 17.47 25.68 -34.03
CA GLU A 75 17.62 26.50 -32.82
C GLU A 75 16.34 26.51 -31.97
N THR A 76 15.18 26.56 -32.61
CA THR A 76 13.88 26.50 -31.94
C THR A 76 13.63 25.13 -31.32
N GLU A 77 13.87 24.04 -32.06
CA GLU A 77 13.76 22.66 -31.56
C GLU A 77 14.72 22.41 -30.39
N LEU A 78 15.95 22.90 -30.46
CA LEU A 78 16.92 22.80 -29.39
C LEU A 78 16.44 23.51 -28.12
N LEU A 79 15.88 24.70 -28.25
CA LEU A 79 15.31 25.44 -27.12
C LEU A 79 14.13 24.70 -26.49
N GLN A 80 13.24 24.11 -27.30
CA GLN A 80 12.14 23.30 -26.82
C GLN A 80 12.63 22.05 -26.07
N CYS A 81 13.62 21.34 -26.62
CA CYS A 81 14.25 20.19 -25.98
C CYS A 81 14.89 20.57 -24.63
N LYS A 82 15.62 21.68 -24.58
CA LYS A 82 16.22 22.19 -23.33
C LYS A 82 15.16 22.48 -22.26
N ASN A 83 14.05 23.11 -22.65
CA ASN A 83 12.94 23.38 -21.73
C ASN A 83 12.26 22.10 -21.25
N LYS A 84 12.06 21.12 -22.13
CA LYS A 84 11.49 19.82 -21.78
C LYS A 84 12.37 19.07 -20.78
N ILE A 85 13.69 19.05 -21.01
CA ILE A 85 14.66 18.45 -20.08
C ILE A 85 14.56 19.11 -18.71
N ARG A 86 14.51 20.46 -18.66
CA ARG A 86 14.37 21.19 -17.38
C ARG A 86 13.12 20.77 -16.61
N LEU A 87 11.96 20.71 -17.28
CA LEU A 87 10.70 20.32 -16.63
C LEU A 87 10.76 18.87 -16.10
N VAL A 88 11.27 17.94 -16.90
CA VAL A 88 11.41 16.54 -16.48
C VAL A 88 12.37 16.39 -15.30
N MET A 89 13.45 17.18 -15.26
CA MET A 89 14.36 17.19 -14.10
C MET A 89 13.68 17.72 -12.83
N GLU A 90 12.84 18.75 -12.95
CA GLU A 90 12.05 19.29 -11.84
C GLU A 90 11.03 18.27 -11.32
N GLU A 91 10.30 17.61 -12.22
CA GLU A 91 9.36 16.53 -11.89
C GLU A 91 10.08 15.35 -11.20
N LEU A 92 11.23 14.94 -11.71
CA LEU A 92 12.03 13.86 -11.12
C LEU A 92 12.51 14.22 -9.70
N ALA A 93 12.92 15.47 -9.47
CA ALA A 93 13.35 15.92 -8.15
C ALA A 93 12.19 15.92 -7.15
N LEU A 94 11.00 16.36 -7.57
CA LEU A 94 9.79 16.31 -6.75
C LEU A 94 9.37 14.87 -6.44
N GLU A 95 9.43 13.99 -7.43
CA GLU A 95 9.08 12.58 -7.25
C GLU A 95 10.05 11.88 -6.30
N GLN A 96 11.36 12.14 -6.43
CA GLN A 96 12.36 11.60 -5.51
C GLN A 96 12.13 12.07 -4.08
N HIS A 97 11.74 13.33 -3.89
CA HIS A 97 11.38 13.85 -2.58
C HIS A 97 10.13 13.16 -2.01
N ASN A 98 9.11 12.92 -2.84
CA ASN A 98 7.90 12.21 -2.44
C ASN A 98 8.19 10.76 -2.03
N ILE A 99 8.98 10.04 -2.82
CA ILE A 99 9.40 8.66 -2.51
C ILE A 99 10.12 8.59 -1.17
N ASN A 100 11.03 9.54 -0.90
CA ASN A 100 11.75 9.58 0.37
C ASN A 100 10.78 9.81 1.54
N ARG A 101 9.86 10.77 1.40
CA ARG A 101 8.85 11.06 2.43
C ARG A 101 7.94 9.87 2.68
N GLU A 102 7.44 9.22 1.64
CA GLU A 102 6.61 8.02 1.76
C GLU A 102 7.36 6.85 2.41
N SER A 103 8.65 6.70 2.09
CA SER A 103 9.52 5.69 2.71
C SER A 103 9.66 5.94 4.22
N GLU A 104 9.94 7.18 4.62
CA GLU A 104 10.03 7.57 6.03
C GLU A 104 8.70 7.35 6.78
N GLU A 105 7.58 7.73 6.17
CA GLU A 105 6.25 7.50 6.71
C GLU A 105 5.97 6.01 6.89
N ARG A 106 6.31 5.17 5.91
CA ARG A 106 6.18 3.71 6.00
C ARG A 106 7.01 3.12 7.14
N ILE A 107 8.29 3.50 7.25
CA ILE A 107 9.19 3.03 8.32
C ILE A 107 8.63 3.42 9.70
N MET A 108 8.11 4.64 9.83
CA MET A 108 7.50 5.10 11.08
C MET A 108 6.25 4.30 11.43
N VAL A 109 5.38 4.01 10.46
CA VAL A 109 4.17 3.18 10.68
C VAL A 109 4.56 1.76 11.05
N GLU A 110 5.50 1.15 10.35
CA GLU A 110 6.01 -0.19 10.64
C GLU A 110 6.55 -0.28 12.07
N ARG A 111 7.36 0.69 12.49
CA ARG A 111 7.85 0.75 13.87
C ARG A 111 6.71 0.83 14.90
N LYS A 112 5.66 1.62 14.64
CA LYS A 112 4.49 1.70 15.53
C LYS A 112 3.76 0.36 15.62
N VAL A 113 3.59 -0.33 14.49
CA VAL A 113 2.94 -1.65 14.45
C VAL A 113 3.75 -2.68 15.23
N VAL A 114 5.07 -2.70 15.06
CA VAL A 114 5.96 -3.61 15.82
C VAL A 114 5.84 -3.35 17.32
N ASN A 115 5.89 -2.09 17.76
CA ASN A 115 5.76 -1.75 19.18
C ASN A 115 4.40 -2.16 19.77
N GLU A 116 3.31 -1.96 19.02
CA GLU A 116 1.98 -2.41 19.46
C GLU A 116 1.88 -3.95 19.50
N MET A 117 2.52 -4.64 18.56
CA MET A 117 2.58 -6.10 18.58
C MET A 117 3.33 -6.62 19.81
N GLU A 118 4.47 -6.02 20.17
CA GLU A 118 5.20 -6.35 21.38
C GLU A 118 4.38 -6.09 22.65
N ARG A 119 3.66 -4.96 22.71
CA ARG A 119 2.74 -4.64 23.82
C ARG A 119 1.65 -5.71 23.95
N LEU A 120 0.98 -6.04 22.86
CA LEU A 120 -0.09 -7.06 22.85
C LEU A 120 0.44 -8.45 23.21
N GLN A 121 1.65 -8.82 22.77
CA GLN A 121 2.29 -10.08 23.17
C GLN A 121 2.55 -10.13 24.68
N ASN A 122 3.03 -9.04 25.28
CA ASN A 122 3.23 -8.95 26.73
C ASN A 122 1.91 -9.06 27.50
N GLU A 123 0.84 -8.40 27.03
CA GLU A 123 -0.49 -8.49 27.63
C GLU A 123 -1.08 -9.90 27.53
N LEU A 124 -0.91 -10.56 26.39
CA LEU A 124 -1.34 -11.94 26.18
C LEU A 124 -0.63 -12.90 27.14
N GLU A 125 0.69 -12.76 27.29
CA GLU A 125 1.49 -13.58 28.20
C GLU A 125 1.09 -13.35 29.66
N GLN A 126 0.80 -12.11 30.06
CA GLN A 126 0.27 -11.81 31.39
C GLN A 126 -1.11 -12.45 31.61
N ALA A 127 -2.02 -12.31 30.65
CA ALA A 127 -3.36 -12.91 30.72
C ALA A 127 -3.29 -14.44 30.82
N LYS A 128 -2.36 -15.07 30.08
CA LYS A 128 -2.10 -16.51 30.15
C LYS A 128 -1.68 -16.94 31.55
N ARG A 129 -0.72 -16.25 32.16
CA ARG A 129 -0.27 -16.54 33.54
C ARG A 129 -1.40 -16.38 34.56
N LEU A 130 -2.22 -15.34 34.42
CA LEU A 130 -3.39 -15.13 35.27
C LEU A 130 -4.42 -16.25 35.12
N ALA A 131 -4.66 -16.71 33.88
CA ALA A 131 -5.55 -17.85 33.62
C ALA A 131 -5.01 -19.15 34.23
N GLU A 132 -3.71 -19.42 34.10
CA GLU A 132 -3.04 -20.57 34.72
C GLU A 132 -3.16 -20.55 36.25
N HIS A 133 -2.92 -19.39 36.89
CA HIS A 133 -3.12 -19.22 38.33
C HIS A 133 -4.58 -19.42 38.76
N THR A 134 -5.53 -18.87 38.00
CA THR A 134 -6.97 -19.05 38.27
C THR A 134 -7.37 -20.51 38.17
N ASN A 135 -6.85 -21.24 37.17
CA ASN A 135 -7.11 -22.65 37.00
C ASN A 135 -6.51 -23.50 38.14
N GLN A 136 -5.30 -23.18 38.60
CA GLN A 136 -4.69 -23.82 39.77
C GLN A 136 -5.53 -23.60 41.04
N ALA A 137 -6.02 -22.38 41.26
CA ALA A 137 -6.90 -22.07 42.39
C ALA A 137 -8.23 -22.82 42.30
N ALA A 138 -8.81 -22.95 41.11
CA ALA A 138 -10.04 -23.70 40.89
C ALA A 138 -9.86 -25.20 41.18
N GLU A 139 -8.76 -25.81 40.73
CA GLU A 139 -8.46 -27.21 41.05
C GLU A 139 -8.19 -27.43 42.54
N ALA A 140 -7.49 -26.49 43.21
CA ALA A 140 -7.30 -26.54 44.67
C ALA A 140 -8.64 -26.48 45.43
N LEU A 141 -9.53 -25.56 45.05
CA LEU A 141 -10.86 -25.43 45.65
C LEU A 141 -11.70 -26.70 45.41
N LYS A 142 -11.65 -27.26 44.20
CA LYS A 142 -12.33 -28.51 43.86
C LYS A 142 -11.86 -29.67 44.73
N GLN A 143 -10.55 -29.76 44.99
CA GLN A 143 -10.00 -30.78 45.89
C GLN A 143 -10.48 -30.56 47.34
N GLU A 144 -10.52 -29.32 47.81
CA GLU A 144 -11.02 -28.99 49.15
C GLU A 144 -12.51 -29.35 49.31
N VAL A 145 -13.34 -29.02 48.31
CA VAL A 145 -14.76 -29.40 48.28
C VAL A 145 -14.90 -30.92 48.33
N SER A 146 -14.15 -31.66 47.51
CA SER A 146 -14.16 -33.13 47.51
C SER A 146 -13.77 -33.70 48.89
N ASN A 147 -12.75 -33.14 49.54
CA ASN A 147 -12.33 -33.54 50.88
C ASN A 147 -13.43 -33.27 51.92
N LEU A 148 -14.10 -32.12 51.84
CA LEU A 148 -15.21 -31.76 52.73
C LEU A 148 -16.42 -32.67 52.52
N GLU A 149 -16.76 -32.98 51.27
CA GLU A 149 -17.84 -33.92 50.94
C GLU A 149 -17.57 -35.31 51.53
N ALA A 150 -16.34 -35.82 51.39
CA ALA A 150 -15.93 -37.08 51.99
C ALA A 150 -16.05 -37.05 53.53
N ALA A 151 -15.59 -35.99 54.18
CA ALA A 151 -15.70 -35.81 55.63
C ALA A 151 -17.16 -35.73 56.09
N ILE A 152 -18.04 -35.05 55.33
CA ILE A 152 -19.48 -34.99 55.61
C ILE A 152 -20.10 -36.38 55.54
N VAL A 153 -19.78 -37.17 54.51
CA VAL A 153 -20.28 -38.55 54.36
C VAL A 153 -19.83 -39.42 55.54
N GLU A 154 -18.56 -39.33 55.94
CA GLU A 154 -18.05 -40.07 57.11
C GLU A 154 -18.78 -39.66 58.39
N LYS A 155 -18.99 -38.36 58.61
CA LYS A 155 -19.72 -37.85 59.77
C LYS A 155 -21.18 -38.27 59.77
N LYS A 156 -21.85 -38.28 58.62
CA LYS A 156 -23.21 -38.83 58.49
C LYS A 156 -23.26 -40.30 58.90
N LEU A 157 -22.32 -41.12 58.44
CA LEU A 157 -22.25 -42.53 58.82
C LEU A 157 -22.00 -42.72 60.33
N GLN A 158 -21.13 -41.90 60.93
CA GLN A 158 -20.92 -41.89 62.38
C GLN A 158 -22.21 -41.53 63.15
N VAL A 159 -22.96 -40.54 62.68
CA VAL A 159 -24.25 -40.15 63.27
C VAL A 159 -25.29 -41.26 63.12
N GLU A 160 -25.39 -41.90 61.95
CA GLU A 160 -26.31 -43.03 61.73
C GLU A 160 -26.00 -44.20 62.66
N ARG A 161 -24.72 -44.52 62.86
CA ARG A 161 -24.29 -45.54 63.84
C ARG A 161 -24.70 -45.15 65.26
N LEU A 162 -24.40 -43.93 65.70
CA LEU A 162 -24.81 -43.45 67.03
C LEU A 162 -26.33 -43.50 67.22
N VAL A 163 -27.11 -43.16 66.19
CA VAL A 163 -28.57 -43.27 66.21
C VAL A 163 -29.01 -44.72 66.35
N ALA A 164 -28.36 -45.66 65.64
CA ALA A 164 -28.65 -47.09 65.75
C ALA A 164 -28.30 -47.62 67.15
N ASP A 165 -27.10 -47.33 67.65
CA ASP A 165 -26.63 -47.71 68.99
C ASP A 165 -27.57 -47.16 70.08
N MET A 166 -28.00 -45.89 69.95
CA MET A 166 -28.94 -45.27 70.88
C MET A 166 -30.34 -45.92 70.82
N LYS A 167 -30.83 -46.27 69.62
CA LYS A 167 -32.09 -47.02 69.47
C LYS A 167 -31.99 -48.40 70.11
N GLU A 168 -30.89 -49.11 69.90
CA GLU A 168 -30.64 -50.42 70.51
C GLU A 168 -30.60 -50.31 72.03
N ALA A 169 -29.84 -49.37 72.59
CA ALA A 169 -29.79 -49.12 74.03
C ALA A 169 -31.17 -48.78 74.61
N ASN A 170 -31.98 -47.98 73.90
CA ASN A 170 -33.36 -47.67 74.28
C ASN A 170 -34.26 -48.91 74.24
N LEU A 171 -34.17 -49.76 73.22
CA LEU A 171 -34.91 -51.02 73.11
C LEU A 171 -34.53 -52.02 74.21
N GLN A 172 -33.24 -52.15 74.50
CA GLN A 172 -32.74 -52.97 75.61
C GLN A 172 -33.30 -52.44 76.94
N SER A 173 -33.27 -51.12 77.17
CA SER A 173 -33.85 -50.50 78.37
C SER A 173 -35.36 -50.75 78.50
N LEU A 174 -36.13 -50.64 77.40
CA LEU A 174 -37.56 -50.96 77.37
C LEU A 174 -37.84 -52.45 77.58
N THR A 175 -36.97 -53.34 77.07
CA THR A 175 -37.10 -54.79 77.27
C THR A 175 -36.90 -55.16 78.73
N VAL A 176 -35.90 -54.57 79.39
CA VAL A 176 -35.68 -54.72 80.84
C VAL A 176 -36.89 -54.19 81.62
N ALA A 177 -37.41 -53.01 81.26
CA ALA A 177 -38.60 -52.43 81.90
C ALA A 177 -39.89 -53.28 81.70
N CYS A 178 -40.08 -53.89 80.52
CA CYS A 178 -41.20 -54.80 80.26
C CYS A 178 -41.06 -56.14 80.98
N GLN A 179 -39.83 -56.63 81.20
CA GLN A 179 -39.58 -57.80 82.04
C GLN A 179 -39.91 -57.48 83.50
N ASP A 180 -39.58 -56.28 83.98
CA ASP A 180 -40.00 -55.82 85.31
C ASP A 180 -41.53 -55.73 85.43
N GLU A 181 -42.25 -55.19 84.44
CA GLU A 181 -43.73 -55.15 84.45
C GLU A 181 -44.38 -56.55 84.31
N GLN A 182 -43.79 -57.51 83.59
CA GLN A 182 -44.28 -58.89 83.55
C GLN A 182 -44.01 -59.66 84.85
N ILE A 183 -42.88 -59.39 85.52
CA ILE A 183 -42.58 -59.92 86.86
C ILE A 183 -43.53 -59.29 87.88
N LYS A 184 -43.85 -57.99 87.74
CA LYS A 184 -44.84 -57.31 88.58
C LYS A 184 -46.26 -57.83 88.36
N HIS A 185 -46.66 -58.09 87.11
CA HIS A 185 -47.97 -58.67 86.79
C HIS A 185 -48.14 -60.14 87.19
N LEU A 186 -47.07 -60.93 87.35
CA LEU A 186 -47.14 -62.27 87.94
C LEU A 186 -47.22 -62.26 89.48
N LEU A 187 -46.78 -61.17 90.14
CA LEU A 187 -46.75 -61.01 91.59
C LEU A 187 -47.88 -60.14 92.17
N GLU A 188 -48.49 -59.25 91.38
CA GLU A 188 -49.63 -58.44 91.79
C GLU A 188 -50.95 -58.97 91.21
N GLY A 189 -51.72 -59.64 92.07
CA GLY A 189 -53.13 -59.90 91.83
C GLY A 189 -53.93 -58.62 91.61
N ALA A 190 -54.96 -58.74 90.75
CA ALA A 190 -56.06 -57.82 90.45
C ALA A 190 -56.12 -56.45 91.17
N GLN A 191 -56.10 -55.36 90.38
CA GLN A 191 -56.92 -54.12 90.44
C GLN A 191 -56.18 -53.02 89.63
N LYS A 192 -56.75 -52.05 88.90
CA LYS A 192 -58.09 -51.52 88.65
C LYS A 192 -58.03 -50.73 87.32
N PRO A 193 -59.15 -50.55 86.59
CA PRO A 193 -59.18 -49.75 85.39
C PRO A 193 -59.24 -48.25 85.75
N GLY A 194 -58.27 -47.45 85.29
CA GLY A 194 -58.40 -46.01 85.45
C GLY A 194 -57.10 -45.24 85.29
N SER A 195 -56.84 -44.80 84.06
CA SER A 195 -56.50 -43.41 83.70
C SER A 195 -55.59 -43.39 82.47
N THR A 196 -56.16 -43.79 81.34
CA THR A 196 -55.62 -43.40 80.03
C THR A 196 -55.83 -41.90 79.89
N ARG A 197 -54.82 -41.09 80.21
CA ARG A 197 -54.81 -39.69 79.81
C ARG A 197 -54.57 -39.67 78.30
N LYS A 198 -55.66 -39.63 77.53
CA LYS A 198 -55.62 -39.47 76.08
C LYS A 198 -54.81 -38.21 75.77
N MET A 199 -53.68 -38.37 75.10
CA MET A 199 -53.03 -37.29 74.37
C MET A 199 -54.00 -36.87 73.26
N ILE A 200 -54.82 -35.85 73.53
CA ILE A 200 -55.64 -35.21 72.51
C ILE A 200 -54.71 -34.28 71.74
N GLY A 201 -54.13 -34.80 70.66
CA GLY A 201 -53.31 -34.02 69.74
C GLY A 201 -52.43 -34.90 68.87
N SER A 202 -52.51 -34.71 67.55
CA SER A 202 -51.60 -35.37 66.61
C SER A 202 -50.19 -34.80 66.79
N PRO A 203 -49.15 -35.62 67.01
CA PRO A 203 -47.77 -35.15 67.15
C PRO A 203 -47.27 -34.27 65.98
N ARG A 204 -47.93 -34.36 64.82
CA ARG A 204 -47.61 -33.58 63.61
C ARG A 204 -47.99 -32.09 63.69
N GLN A 205 -48.70 -31.64 64.72
CA GLN A 205 -49.05 -30.21 64.87
C GLN A 205 -47.89 -29.33 65.39
N LEU A 206 -46.72 -29.91 65.70
CA LEU A 206 -45.55 -29.17 66.18
C LEU A 206 -44.58 -28.74 65.05
N GLU A 207 -44.81 -29.14 63.81
CA GLU A 207 -43.89 -28.88 62.69
C GLU A 207 -44.03 -27.46 62.08
N THR A 208 -44.99 -26.65 62.53
CA THR A 208 -45.28 -25.31 61.96
C THR A 208 -45.58 -24.25 63.03
N ALA A 209 -44.78 -24.19 64.09
CA ALA A 209 -44.86 -23.08 65.04
C ALA A 209 -44.26 -21.80 64.41
N VAL A 210 -45.13 -20.83 64.09
CA VAL A 210 -44.74 -19.53 63.54
C VAL A 210 -44.13 -18.67 64.67
N PRO A 211 -43.02 -17.94 64.44
CA PRO A 211 -42.39 -17.11 65.47
C PRO A 211 -43.37 -16.12 66.11
N THR A 212 -43.40 -16.08 67.44
CA THR A 212 -44.17 -15.10 68.20
C THR A 212 -43.22 -14.28 69.09
N SER A 213 -43.69 -13.14 69.60
CA SER A 213 -42.87 -12.25 70.44
C SER A 213 -42.32 -12.91 71.72
N LYS A 214 -42.87 -14.08 72.12
CA LYS A 214 -42.40 -14.85 73.28
C LYS A 214 -41.62 -16.13 72.92
N ASN A 215 -41.56 -16.53 71.65
CA ASN A 215 -40.70 -17.62 71.17
C ASN A 215 -40.18 -17.25 69.76
N PRO A 216 -39.02 -16.57 69.65
CA PRO A 216 -38.51 -16.05 68.39
C PRO A 216 -38.05 -17.12 67.41
N HIS A 217 -37.69 -18.31 67.92
CA HIS A 217 -37.08 -19.37 67.12
C HIS A 217 -38.08 -20.46 66.68
N GLY A 218 -39.32 -20.42 67.18
CA GLY A 218 -40.37 -21.38 66.79
C GLY A 218 -40.11 -22.82 67.24
N VAL A 219 -39.08 -23.06 68.04
CA VAL A 219 -38.76 -24.37 68.61
C VAL A 219 -39.12 -24.33 70.09
N TRP A 220 -39.98 -25.26 70.53
CA TRP A 220 -40.24 -25.48 71.94
C TRP A 220 -39.44 -26.72 72.37
N VAL A 221 -38.65 -26.59 73.44
CA VAL A 221 -38.03 -27.73 74.15
C VAL A 221 -39.10 -28.38 75.03
#